data_AF-F9RDY5-F1
#
_entry.id   AF-F9RDY5-F1
#
_cell.length_a   1.000
_cell.length_b   1.000
_cell.length_c   1.000
_cell.angle_alpha   90.00
_cell.angle_beta   90.00
_cell.angle_gamma   90.00
#
_symmetry.space_group_name_H-M   'P 1'
#
loop_
_entity.id
_entity.type
_entity.pdbx_description
1 polymer ?
#
loop_
_entity_poly.entity_id
_entity_poly.type
_entity_poly.pdbx_seq_one_letter_code
_entity_poly.pdbx_strand_id
1 'polypeptide(L)'
;MNIIFIGLVALSVSPYTWANQSTDVNQTNHFDGYYERYIGDKLDSDSADIEVIQQENGDYLVSGSAVWVMDVSAGSVNVGDIYGVFPLEGNRLQYDLNDCQMTLTFTPQALVVSDDNLMCGGMNVSFNGTYRKNSNEKIGKPQ
;
A
#
# COMPACT_ATOMS: atom_id res chain seq x y z
N MET A 1 41.65 6.88 -76.50
CA MET A 1 41.11 5.63 -75.91
C MET A 1 40.54 6.00 -74.56
N ASN A 2 39.23 5.81 -74.37
CA ASN A 2 38.43 6.44 -73.33
C ASN A 2 38.79 5.96 -71.91
N ILE A 3 38.83 6.93 -71.00
CA ILE A 3 38.92 6.78 -69.55
C ILE A 3 37.51 6.51 -69.03
N ILE A 4 37.31 5.46 -68.24
CA ILE A 4 36.06 5.21 -67.51
C ILE A 4 36.40 5.19 -66.01
N PHE A 5 36.03 6.26 -65.31
CA PHE A 5 35.99 6.31 -63.85
C PHE A 5 34.66 5.71 -63.39
N ILE A 6 34.72 4.56 -62.71
CA ILE A 6 33.55 3.96 -62.06
C ILE A 6 33.51 4.52 -60.64
N GLY A 7 32.62 5.49 -60.41
CA GLY A 7 32.35 6.03 -59.08
C GLY A 7 31.55 5.03 -58.25
N LEU A 8 32.13 4.50 -57.17
CA LEU A 8 31.40 3.78 -56.14
C LEU A 8 30.65 4.79 -55.26
N VAL A 9 29.32 4.77 -55.33
CA VAL A 9 28.47 5.51 -54.37
C VAL A 9 28.26 4.61 -53.15
N ALA A 10 28.93 4.94 -52.04
CA ALA A 10 28.68 4.30 -50.76
C ALA A 10 27.40 4.90 -50.14
N LEU A 11 26.31 4.14 -50.18
CA LEU A 11 25.09 4.46 -49.43
C LEU A 11 25.31 4.08 -47.96
N SER A 12 25.64 5.05 -47.12
CA SER A 12 25.66 4.87 -45.67
C SER A 12 24.21 4.80 -45.17
N VAL A 13 23.71 3.59 -44.92
CA VAL A 13 22.47 3.40 -44.16
C VAL A 13 22.79 3.60 -42.69
N SER A 14 22.38 4.74 -42.13
CA SER A 14 22.43 4.97 -40.68
C SER A 14 21.50 3.95 -40.02
N PRO A 15 21.96 3.10 -39.09
CA PRO A 15 21.03 2.32 -38.29
C PRO A 15 20.23 3.30 -37.42
N TYR A 16 18.93 3.39 -37.68
CA TYR A 16 17.99 4.04 -36.79
C TYR A 16 18.08 3.31 -35.45
N THR A 17 18.77 3.88 -34.47
CA THR A 17 18.72 3.40 -33.09
C THR A 17 17.37 3.81 -32.54
N TRP A 18 16.40 2.91 -32.60
CA TRP A 18 15.18 3.02 -31.83
C TRP A 18 15.59 3.02 -30.36
N ALA A 19 15.36 4.14 -29.67
CA ALA A 19 15.42 4.15 -28.22
C ALA A 19 14.35 3.17 -27.74
N ASN A 20 14.77 2.09 -27.09
CA ASN A 20 13.86 1.20 -26.39
C ASN A 20 13.17 2.05 -25.31
N GLN A 21 11.88 2.31 -25.52
CA GLN A 21 11.02 2.86 -24.49
C GLN A 21 11.02 1.85 -23.35
N SER A 22 11.63 2.21 -22.23
CA SER A 22 11.65 1.42 -21.01
C SER A 22 10.22 1.27 -20.49
N THR A 23 9.55 0.21 -20.96
CA THR A 23 8.30 -0.28 -20.39
C THR A 23 8.63 -1.12 -19.16
N ASP A 24 8.97 -0.45 -18.07
CA ASP A 24 8.91 -1.06 -16.74
C ASP A 24 8.67 0.03 -15.68
N VAL A 25 7.51 0.67 -15.79
CA VAL A 25 6.77 1.18 -14.61
C VAL A 25 5.53 0.31 -14.45
N ASN A 26 5.76 -1.00 -14.38
CA ASN A 26 4.87 -1.90 -13.67
C ASN A 26 5.61 -2.34 -12.41
N GLN A 27 6.10 -1.36 -11.64
CA GLN A 27 6.30 -1.58 -10.22
C GLN A 27 4.92 -1.90 -9.69
N THR A 28 4.69 -3.18 -9.48
CA THR A 28 3.51 -3.68 -8.82
C THR A 28 3.57 -3.06 -7.45
N ASN A 29 2.76 -2.02 -7.19
CA ASN A 29 2.57 -1.47 -5.87
C ASN A 29 1.99 -2.59 -4.99
N HIS A 30 2.88 -3.40 -4.44
CA HIS A 30 2.54 -4.77 -4.03
C HIS A 30 1.54 -4.74 -2.87
N PHE A 31 1.70 -3.75 -1.99
CA PHE A 31 0.92 -3.61 -0.78
C PHE A 31 -0.12 -2.50 -0.82
N ASP A 32 -0.18 -1.67 -1.88
CA ASP A 32 -1.17 -0.61 -1.97
C ASP A 32 -2.58 -1.18 -1.94
N GLY A 33 -3.42 -0.67 -1.05
CA GLY A 33 -4.74 -1.24 -0.87
C GLY A 33 -5.53 -0.61 0.27
N TYR A 34 -6.85 -0.78 0.16
CA TYR A 34 -7.75 -0.70 1.30
C TYR A 34 -7.93 -2.09 1.88
N TYR A 35 -7.75 -2.23 3.19
CA TYR A 35 -7.77 -3.49 3.91
C TYR A 35 -8.81 -3.41 5.01
N GLU A 36 -9.71 -4.39 5.09
CA GLU A 36 -10.75 -4.45 6.11
C GLU A 36 -10.51 -5.65 7.03
N ARG A 37 -10.78 -5.50 8.33
CA ARG A 37 -10.57 -6.57 9.31
C ARG A 37 -11.64 -7.66 9.19
N TYR A 38 -11.21 -8.91 9.29
CA TYR A 38 -12.08 -10.09 9.29
C TYR A 38 -11.94 -10.87 10.60
N ILE A 39 -13.07 -11.34 11.12
CA ILE A 39 -13.16 -12.29 12.23
C ILE A 39 -13.62 -13.63 11.65
N GLY A 40 -12.66 -14.53 11.46
CA GLY A 40 -12.87 -15.73 10.65
C GLY A 40 -13.14 -15.36 9.20
N ASP A 41 -14.33 -15.70 8.69
CA ASP A 41 -14.76 -15.41 7.31
C ASP A 41 -15.72 -14.24 7.21
N LYS A 42 -16.03 -13.58 8.33
CA LYS A 42 -16.94 -12.43 8.35
C LYS A 42 -16.14 -11.15 8.49
N LEU A 43 -16.61 -10.11 7.80
CA LEU A 43 -16.18 -8.75 8.07
C LEU A 43 -16.44 -8.42 9.54
N ASP A 44 -15.51 -7.71 10.17
CA ASP A 44 -15.67 -7.22 11.54
C ASP A 44 -16.94 -6.36 11.66
N SER A 45 -17.75 -6.62 12.68
CA SER A 45 -18.99 -5.89 12.93
C SER A 45 -18.75 -4.51 13.56
N ASP A 46 -17.65 -4.35 14.30
CA ASP A 46 -17.34 -3.07 14.94
C ASP A 46 -16.66 -2.12 13.94
N SER A 47 -16.11 -2.67 12.85
CA SER A 47 -15.31 -1.99 11.81
C SER A 47 -13.86 -1.70 12.24
N ALA A 48 -12.93 -2.15 11.41
CA ALA A 48 -11.56 -1.65 11.40
C ALA A 48 -10.97 -1.80 10.01
N ASP A 49 -10.35 -0.73 9.53
CA ASP A 49 -9.81 -0.65 8.19
C ASP A 49 -8.49 0.12 8.15
N ILE A 50 -7.66 -0.26 7.18
CA ILE A 50 -6.34 0.31 6.96
C ILE A 50 -6.16 0.52 5.47
N GLU A 51 -5.81 1.73 5.07
CA GLU A 51 -5.32 2.07 3.76
C GLU A 51 -3.80 2.19 3.77
N VAL A 52 -3.18 1.60 2.74
CA VAL A 52 -1.73 1.59 2.55
C VAL A 52 -1.44 2.15 1.16
N ILE A 53 -0.55 3.14 1.07
CA ILE A 53 -0.19 3.83 -0.19
C ILE A 53 1.33 4.03 -0.25
N GLN A 54 1.98 3.41 -1.23
CA GLN A 54 3.40 3.64 -1.49
C GLN A 54 3.64 5.09 -1.95
N GLN A 55 4.63 5.71 -1.34
CA GLN A 55 5.11 7.05 -1.63
C GLN A 55 6.24 6.99 -2.67
N GLU A 56 6.55 8.14 -3.31
CA GLU A 56 7.60 8.22 -4.34
C GLU A 56 8.99 7.78 -3.84
N ASN A 57 9.27 7.94 -2.54
CA ASN A 57 10.52 7.54 -1.92
C ASN A 57 10.58 6.04 -1.56
N GLY A 58 9.51 5.29 -1.80
CA GLY A 58 9.40 3.86 -1.50
C GLY A 58 8.81 3.52 -0.13
N ASP A 59 8.64 4.51 0.76
CA ASP A 59 7.96 4.34 2.04
C ASP A 59 6.46 4.18 1.84
N TYR A 60 5.74 3.79 2.89
CA TYR A 60 4.29 3.60 2.85
C TYR A 60 3.59 4.57 3.78
N LEU A 61 2.65 5.34 3.23
CA LEU A 61 1.61 6.01 4.01
C LEU A 61 0.64 4.93 4.50
N VAL A 62 0.38 4.96 5.80
CA VAL A 62 -0.59 4.13 6.49
C VAL A 62 -1.62 5.06 7.10
N SER A 63 -2.88 4.89 6.70
CA SER A 63 -4.05 5.55 7.30
C SER A 63 -5.06 4.48 7.70
N GLY A 64 -5.88 4.73 8.70
CA GLY A 64 -6.89 3.74 9.10
C GLY A 64 -7.69 4.19 10.31
N SER A 65 -8.81 3.50 10.52
CA SER A 65 -9.68 3.69 11.68
C SER A 65 -10.09 2.35 12.25
N ALA A 66 -10.30 2.30 13.56
CA ALA A 66 -10.87 1.14 14.24
C ALA A 66 -11.88 1.62 15.27
N VAL A 67 -12.98 0.91 15.36
CA VAL A 67 -14.08 1.23 16.26
C VAL A 67 -14.28 0.06 17.22
N TRP A 68 -14.68 0.39 18.44
CA TRP A 68 -15.12 -0.58 19.42
C TRP A 68 -16.46 -0.14 19.99
N VAL A 69 -17.44 -1.06 19.97
CA VAL A 69 -18.82 -0.76 20.34
C VAL A 69 -19.23 -1.59 21.55
N MET A 70 -19.46 -0.94 22.69
CA MET A 70 -20.05 -1.61 23.86
C MET A 70 -21.58 -1.66 23.75
N ASP A 71 -22.19 -0.49 23.55
CA ASP A 71 -23.64 -0.32 23.47
C ASP A 71 -23.96 0.90 22.60
N VAL A 72 -24.43 0.64 21.38
CA VAL A 72 -24.85 1.69 20.43
C VAL A 72 -26.00 2.54 20.96
N SER A 73 -26.91 1.96 21.74
CA SER A 73 -28.11 2.65 22.24
C SER A 73 -27.77 3.65 23.34
N ALA A 74 -26.71 3.38 24.09
CA ALA A 74 -26.15 4.27 25.10
C ALA A 74 -25.07 5.23 24.52
N GLY A 75 -24.75 5.14 23.22
CA GLY A 75 -23.69 5.94 22.60
C GLY A 75 -22.28 5.56 23.07
N SER A 76 -22.09 4.36 23.60
CA SER A 76 -20.80 3.88 24.13
C SER A 76 -19.96 3.30 23.00
N VAL A 77 -19.31 4.18 22.25
CA VAL A 77 -18.46 3.88 21.09
C VAL A 77 -17.09 4.53 21.32
N ASN A 78 -16.03 3.74 21.17
CA ASN A 78 -14.65 4.23 21.17
C ASN A 78 -14.07 4.11 19.76
N VAL A 79 -13.25 5.09 19.36
CA VAL A 79 -12.64 5.16 18.03
C VAL A 79 -11.14 5.35 18.18
N GLY A 80 -10.37 4.80 17.27
CA GLY A 80 -8.94 5.02 17.12
C GLY A 80 -8.60 5.26 15.66
N ASP A 81 -7.68 6.18 15.42
CA ASP A 81 -7.25 6.57 14.09
C ASP A 81 -5.73 6.52 14.01
N ILE A 82 -5.23 6.06 12.87
CA ILE A 82 -3.80 5.96 12.60
C ILE A 82 -3.50 6.74 11.32
N TYR A 83 -2.41 7.49 11.34
CA TYR A 83 -1.92 8.20 10.16
C TYR A 83 -0.42 8.41 10.26
N GLY A 84 0.36 7.88 9.32
CA GLY A 84 1.82 8.07 9.32
C GLY A 84 2.51 7.45 8.11
N VAL A 85 3.76 7.82 7.88
CA VAL A 85 4.59 7.29 6.78
C VAL A 85 5.74 6.49 7.38
N PHE A 86 5.91 5.24 6.94
CA PHE A 86 6.86 4.30 7.53
C PHE A 86 7.66 3.56 6.44
N PRO A 87 8.96 3.30 6.67
CA PRO A 87 9.76 2.51 5.76
C PRO A 87 9.33 1.04 5.79
N LEU A 88 9.46 0.37 4.64
CA LEU A 88 9.22 -1.07 4.52
C LEU A 88 10.45 -1.88 4.91
N GLU A 89 10.31 -2.73 5.92
CA GLU A 89 11.32 -3.67 6.38
C GLU A 89 10.95 -5.09 5.93
N GLY A 90 11.41 -5.48 4.74
CA GLY A 90 11.04 -6.75 4.13
C GLY A 90 9.57 -6.75 3.70
N ASN A 91 8.71 -7.34 4.53
CA ASN A 91 7.25 -7.34 4.33
C ASN A 91 6.52 -6.71 5.52
N ARG A 92 7.19 -5.88 6.32
CA ARG A 92 6.65 -5.31 7.55
C ARG A 92 6.77 -3.79 7.58
N LEU A 93 5.79 -3.14 8.19
CA LEU A 93 5.86 -1.76 8.65
C LEU A 93 5.77 -1.76 10.18
N GLN A 94 6.65 -1.01 10.82
CA GLN A 94 6.56 -0.76 12.25
C GLN A 94 5.89 0.59 12.47
N TYR A 95 4.66 0.55 12.97
CA TYR A 95 3.95 1.74 13.38
C TYR A 95 4.35 2.04 14.82
N ASP A 96 5.02 3.15 15.02
CA ASP A 96 5.38 3.69 16.33
C ASP A 96 5.24 5.21 16.27
N LEU A 97 4.07 5.71 16.68
CA LEU A 97 3.74 7.13 16.62
C LEU A 97 2.75 7.49 17.72
N ASN A 98 3.00 8.57 18.45
CA ASN A 98 2.10 9.08 19.50
C ASN A 98 1.69 8.02 20.54
N ASP A 99 2.66 7.24 21.03
CA ASP A 99 2.47 6.12 21.96
C ASP A 99 1.67 4.92 21.41
N CYS A 100 1.13 5.00 20.20
CA CYS A 100 0.54 3.87 19.48
C CYS A 100 1.64 3.05 18.81
N GLN A 101 1.71 1.78 19.19
CA GLN A 101 2.70 0.83 18.65
C GLN A 101 2.00 -0.40 18.12
N MET A 102 2.34 -0.83 16.91
CA MET A 102 1.90 -2.09 16.30
C MET A 102 2.76 -2.46 15.10
N THR A 103 2.70 -3.73 14.71
CA THR A 103 3.38 -4.26 13.53
C THR A 103 2.36 -4.62 12.45
N LEU A 104 2.55 -4.05 11.25
CA LEU A 104 1.80 -4.42 10.05
C LEU A 104 2.65 -5.39 9.24
N THR A 105 2.22 -6.64 9.07
CA THR A 105 2.90 -7.66 8.26
C THR A 105 2.08 -8.02 7.04
N PHE A 106 2.63 -7.77 5.86
CA PHE A 106 2.00 -8.15 4.61
C PHE A 106 2.31 -9.61 4.25
N THR A 107 1.28 -10.36 3.93
CA THR A 107 1.36 -11.73 3.41
C THR A 107 0.77 -11.77 2.00
N PRO A 108 0.97 -12.86 1.23
CA PRO A 108 0.38 -12.94 -0.11
C PRO A 108 -1.15 -12.90 -0.14
N GLN A 109 -1.84 -13.14 0.99
CA GLN A 109 -3.30 -13.20 1.08
C GLN A 109 -3.92 -12.09 1.94
N ALA A 110 -3.15 -11.47 2.84
CA ALA A 110 -3.69 -10.61 3.90
C ALA A 110 -2.66 -9.61 4.42
N LEU A 111 -3.15 -8.56 5.06
CA LEU A 111 -2.39 -7.74 6.01
C LEU A 111 -2.69 -8.27 7.42
N VAL A 112 -1.65 -8.60 8.18
CA VAL A 112 -1.78 -9.02 9.59
C VAL A 112 -1.25 -7.91 10.47
N VAL A 113 -2.09 -7.43 11.37
CA VAL A 113 -1.69 -6.47 12.40
C VAL A 113 -1.49 -7.23 13.71
N SER A 114 -0.33 -7.05 14.32
CA SER A 114 0.03 -7.64 15.61
C SER A 114 0.65 -6.60 16.54
N ASP A 115 0.80 -6.98 17.80
CA ASP A 115 1.54 -6.22 18.82
C ASP A 115 0.98 -4.81 19.07
N ASP A 116 -0.29 -4.58 18.72
CA ASP A 116 -1.01 -3.37 19.13
C ASP A 116 -1.07 -3.28 20.65
N ASN A 117 -0.50 -2.20 21.17
CA ASN A 117 -0.37 -1.92 22.60
C ASN A 117 -1.63 -1.28 23.23
N LEU A 118 -2.74 -1.19 22.48
CA LEU A 118 -4.04 -0.62 22.88
C LEU A 118 -4.00 0.89 23.16
N MET A 119 -3.01 1.59 22.62
CA MET A 119 -2.85 3.05 22.74
C MET A 119 -3.17 3.79 21.42
N CYS A 120 -3.65 3.06 20.40
CA CYS A 120 -3.98 3.58 19.07
C CYS A 120 -5.36 4.23 18.97
N GLY A 121 -5.97 4.59 20.09
CA GLY A 121 -7.32 5.14 20.12
C GLY A 121 -7.94 5.20 21.51
N GLY A 122 -9.26 5.24 21.53
CA GLY A 122 -10.06 5.14 22.76
C GLY A 122 -9.95 3.78 23.44
N MET A 123 -10.51 3.69 24.66
CA MET A 123 -10.47 2.48 25.47
C MET A 123 -11.00 1.25 24.71
N ASN A 124 -10.26 0.14 24.78
CA ASN A 124 -10.56 -1.14 24.12
C ASN A 124 -10.55 -1.13 22.59
N VAL A 125 -10.21 -0.01 21.95
CA VAL A 125 -9.94 -0.01 20.52
C VAL A 125 -8.65 -0.76 20.29
N SER A 126 -8.70 -1.71 19.35
CA SER A 126 -7.51 -2.40 18.90
C SER A 126 -7.53 -2.50 17.38
N PHE A 127 -6.36 -2.45 16.77
CA PHE A 127 -6.10 -2.76 15.36
C PHE A 127 -5.61 -4.20 15.17
N ASN A 128 -5.33 -4.97 16.22
CA ASN A 128 -4.92 -6.36 16.07
C ASN A 128 -5.93 -7.15 15.22
N GLY A 129 -5.42 -7.96 14.29
CA GLY A 129 -6.27 -8.80 13.46
C GLY A 129 -5.70 -9.15 12.10
N THR A 130 -6.50 -9.92 11.35
CA THR A 130 -6.22 -10.23 9.95
C THR A 130 -7.15 -9.41 9.07
N TYR A 131 -6.55 -8.72 8.11
CA TYR A 131 -7.23 -7.84 7.19
C TYR A 131 -7.11 -8.39 5.77
N ARG A 132 -8.19 -8.25 5.00
CA ARG A 132 -8.24 -8.68 3.60
C ARG A 132 -8.33 -7.45 2.71
N LYS A 133 -7.57 -7.44 1.62
CA LYS A 133 -7.59 -6.36 0.63
C LYS A 133 -8.95 -6.32 -0.06
N ASN A 134 -9.60 -5.17 -0.05
CA ASN A 134 -10.83 -4.91 -0.80
C ASN A 134 -10.47 -4.35 -2.18
N SER A 135 -10.59 -5.18 -3.22
CA SER A 135 -10.24 -4.80 -4.60
C SER A 135 -11.21 -3.81 -5.25
N ASN A 136 -12.37 -3.55 -4.63
CA ASN A 136 -13.39 -2.66 -5.18
C ASN A 136 -13.25 -1.22 -4.67
N GLU A 137 -12.51 -1.00 -3.59
CA GLU A 137 -12.34 0.32 -3.01
C GLU A 137 -11.25 1.10 -3.75
N LYS A 138 -11.50 2.40 -3.97
CA LYS A 138 -10.50 3.26 -4.63
C LYS A 138 -9.60 3.87 -3.58
N ILE A 139 -8.32 3.61 -3.72
CA ILE A 139 -7.26 4.12 -2.84
C ILE A 139 -7.08 5.64 -3.04
N GLY A 140 -6.80 6.38 -1.98
CA GLY A 140 -6.48 7.82 -2.01
C GLY A 140 -7.69 8.73 -2.14
N LYS A 141 -8.89 8.24 -1.80
CA LYS A 141 -10.04 9.14 -1.63
C LYS A 141 -9.85 9.98 -0.35
N PRO A 142 -10.16 11.28 -0.37
CA PRO A 142 -10.32 12.03 0.87
C PRO A 142 -11.48 11.40 1.67
N GLN A 143 -11.20 11.04 2.92
CA GLN A 143 -12.18 10.62 3.92
C GLN A 143 -13.00 11.84 4.38
#